data_AF-A0A4S2TDH2-F1
#
_entry.id   AF-A0A4S2TDH2-F1
#
_cell.length_a   1.000
_cell.length_b   1.000
_cell.length_c   1.000
_cell.angle_alpha   90.00
_cell.angle_beta   90.00
_cell.angle_gamma   90.00
#
_symmetry.space_group_name_H-M   'P 1'
#
loop_
_entity.id
_entity.type
_entity.pdbx_description
1 polymer ?
#
loop_
_entity_poly.entity_id
_entity_poly.type
_entity_poly.pdbx_seq_one_letter_code
_entity_poly.pdbx_strand_id
1 'polypeptide(L)'
;MSDTLLRTLDLIEPGDLVLYHGSKPEHHGFYLARPCDCFYCGRADHLGSADTRYHLTDPFAEDPDACVVHHVRRASITRSAANT
;
A
#
# COMPACT_ATOMS: atom_id res chain seq x y z
N MET A 1 -3.29 27.96 -0.36
CA MET A 1 -4.12 26.88 0.24
C MET A 1 -4.49 25.84 -0.82
N SER A 2 -3.48 25.31 -1.54
CA SER A 2 -3.67 24.27 -2.58
C SER A 2 -2.88 23.00 -2.23
N ASP A 3 -1.73 23.16 -1.56
CA ASP A 3 -0.88 22.05 -1.08
C ASP A 3 -1.58 21.04 -0.19
N THR A 4 -2.49 21.48 0.68
CA THR A 4 -3.18 20.58 1.62
C THR A 4 -4.13 19.62 0.88
N LEU A 5 -4.81 20.09 -0.17
CA LEU A 5 -5.73 19.29 -0.98
C LEU A 5 -4.97 18.29 -1.87
N LEU A 6 -3.82 18.68 -2.40
CA LEU A 6 -2.95 17.78 -3.17
C LEU A 6 -2.37 16.66 -2.29
N ARG A 7 -1.98 16.96 -1.06
CA ARG A 7 -1.51 15.94 -0.10
C ARG A 7 -2.58 14.91 0.25
N THR A 8 -3.85 15.30 0.28
CA THR A 8 -4.97 14.36 0.55
C THR A 8 -5.21 13.38 -0.60
N LEU A 9 -4.90 13.77 -1.84
CA LEU A 9 -5.00 12.87 -3.01
C LEU A 9 -3.88 11.82 -3.03
N ASP A 10 -2.74 12.12 -2.41
CA ASP A 10 -1.61 11.20 -2.29
C ASP A 10 -1.73 10.21 -1.12
N LEU A 11 -2.71 10.41 -0.23
CA LEU A 11 -3.00 9.48 0.86
C LEU A 11 -3.63 8.20 0.30
N ILE A 12 -3.01 7.06 0.63
CA ILE A 12 -3.55 5.74 0.39
C ILE A 12 -4.23 5.31 1.68
N GLU A 13 -5.54 5.17 1.64
CA GLU A 13 -6.34 4.72 2.76
C GLU A 13 -6.38 3.19 2.83
N PRO A 14 -6.56 2.60 4.02
CA PRO A 14 -6.78 1.16 4.12
C PRO A 14 -7.97 0.72 3.27
N GLY A 15 -7.75 -0.24 2.37
CA GLY A 15 -8.76 -0.73 1.43
C GLY A 15 -8.75 -0.04 0.06
N ASP A 16 -7.91 0.97 -0.16
CA ASP A 16 -7.75 1.54 -1.49
C ASP A 16 -7.21 0.50 -2.49
N LEU A 17 -7.78 0.48 -3.68
CA LEU A 17 -7.24 -0.25 -4.81
C LEU A 17 -5.99 0.47 -5.33
N VAL A 18 -4.87 -0.24 -5.40
CA VAL A 18 -3.58 0.30 -5.84
C VAL A 18 -2.95 -0.57 -6.92
N LEU A 19 -2.19 0.04 -7.81
CA LEU A 19 -1.28 -0.64 -8.73
C LEU A 19 0.09 -0.74 -8.09
N TYR A 20 0.60 -1.96 -7.89
CA TYR A 20 2.00 -2.20 -7.51
C TYR A 20 2.90 -2.19 -8.74
N HIS A 21 3.97 -1.39 -8.65
CA HIS A 21 5.00 -1.24 -9.69
C HIS A 21 6.42 -1.25 -9.08
N GLY A 22 6.59 -1.94 -7.95
CA GLY A 22 7.86 -1.97 -7.22
C GLY A 22 8.94 -2.86 -7.84
N SER A 23 9.93 -3.23 -7.04
CA SER A 23 11.15 -3.91 -7.51
C SER A 23 10.97 -5.37 -7.92
N LYS A 24 9.77 -5.96 -7.78
CA LYS A 24 9.46 -7.34 -8.16
C LYS A 24 8.45 -7.37 -9.32
N PRO A 25 8.90 -7.37 -10.58
CA PRO A 25 8.04 -7.31 -11.76
C PRO A 25 6.99 -8.42 -11.84
N GLU A 26 7.32 -9.62 -11.36
CA GLU A 26 6.43 -10.78 -11.31
C GLU A 26 5.20 -10.59 -10.39
N HIS A 27 5.22 -9.55 -9.55
CA HIS A 27 4.12 -9.19 -8.67
C HIS A 27 3.46 -7.86 -9.08
N HIS A 28 3.80 -7.29 -10.24
CA HIS A 28 3.11 -6.10 -10.74
C HIS A 28 1.64 -6.40 -11.00
N GLY A 29 0.75 -5.57 -10.47
CA GLY A 29 -0.68 -5.86 -10.52
C GLY A 29 -1.50 -4.98 -9.59
N PHE A 30 -2.81 -5.24 -9.57
CA PHE A 30 -3.77 -4.53 -8.72
C PHE A 30 -3.98 -5.25 -7.40
N TYR A 31 -3.97 -4.48 -6.32
CA TYR A 31 -4.09 -4.99 -4.96
C TYR A 31 -4.90 -4.03 -4.09
N LEU A 32 -5.46 -4.54 -3.00
CA LEU A 32 -5.95 -3.71 -1.90
C LEU A 32 -4.79 -3.40 -0.96
N ALA A 33 -4.57 -2.12 -0.68
CA ALA A 33 -3.54 -1.68 0.25
C ALA A 33 -4.07 -1.57 1.68
N ARG A 34 -3.34 -2.11 2.65
CA ARG A 34 -3.57 -1.86 4.08
C ARG A 34 -2.25 -1.51 4.77
N PRO A 35 -2.24 -0.74 5.87
CA PRO A 35 -1.04 -0.53 6.67
C PRO A 35 -0.40 -1.86 7.06
N CYS A 36 0.92 -1.94 6.95
CA CYS A 36 1.66 -3.14 7.33
C CYS A 36 1.89 -3.14 8.84
N ASP A 37 1.21 -4.03 9.55
CA ASP A 37 1.21 -4.16 11.01
C ASP A 37 2.15 -5.24 11.55
N CYS A 38 2.96 -5.85 10.68
CA CYS A 38 3.95 -6.83 11.12
C CYS A 38 4.93 -6.23 12.14
N PHE A 39 5.54 -7.09 12.96
CA PHE A 39 6.44 -6.69 14.05
C PHE A 39 7.50 -5.66 13.63
N TYR A 40 8.11 -5.83 12.44
CA TYR A 40 9.16 -4.93 11.95
C TYR A 40 8.63 -3.54 11.58
N CYS A 41 7.47 -3.47 10.91
CA CYS A 41 6.86 -2.20 10.55
C CYS A 41 6.30 -1.49 11.78
N GLY A 42 5.57 -2.20 12.64
CA GLY A 42 5.07 -1.63 13.90
C GLY A 42 6.19 -1.11 14.80
N ARG A 43 7.34 -1.81 14.86
CA ARG A 43 8.52 -1.31 15.56
C ARG A 43 9.12 -0.06 14.91
N ALA A 44 9.20 0.00 13.59
CA ALA A 44 9.70 1.17 12.87
C ALA A 44 8.79 2.39 13.09
N ASP A 45 7.47 2.19 13.06
CA ASP A 45 6.48 3.22 13.35
C ASP A 45 6.61 3.72 14.80
N HIS A 46 6.78 2.80 15.76
CA HIS A 46 7.03 3.15 17.16
C HIS A 46 8.31 3.97 17.38
N LEU A 47 9.32 3.77 16.54
CA LEU A 47 10.56 4.55 16.56
C LEU A 47 10.45 5.88 15.78
N GLY A 48 9.26 6.22 15.28
CA GLY A 48 9.00 7.48 14.57
C GLY A 48 9.45 7.48 13.12
N SER A 49 9.53 6.31 12.46
CA SER A 49 9.80 6.26 11.02
C SER A 49 8.67 6.93 10.23
N ALA A 50 9.03 7.83 9.31
CA ALA A 50 8.07 8.44 8.39
C ALA A 50 7.78 7.57 7.14
N ASP A 51 8.41 6.39 7.02
CA ASP A 51 8.27 5.47 5.90
C ASP A 51 7.08 4.52 6.13
N THR A 52 5.85 5.00 5.94
CA THR A 52 4.65 4.16 6.02
C THR A 52 4.71 3.04 4.99
N ARG A 53 4.54 1.81 5.47
CA ARG A 53 4.57 0.60 4.65
C ARG A 53 3.21 -0.06 4.57
N TYR A 54 2.98 -0.73 3.46
CA TYR A 54 1.73 -1.35 3.11
C TYR A 54 1.90 -2.86 2.94
N HIS A 55 0.84 -3.57 3.32
CA HIS A 55 0.57 -4.94 2.97
C HIS A 55 -0.40 -4.94 1.80
N LEU A 56 -0.09 -5.69 0.74
CA LEU A 56 -0.92 -5.77 -0.46
C LEU A 56 -1.62 -7.12 -0.54
N THR A 57 -2.95 -7.09 -0.57
CA THR A 57 -3.79 -8.29 -0.71
C THR A 57 -4.41 -8.31 -2.09
N ASP A 58 -4.37 -9.45 -2.78
CA ASP A 58 -5.06 -9.63 -4.05
C ASP A 58 -6.57 -9.78 -3.78
N PRO A 59 -7.43 -8.84 -4.23
CA PRO A 59 -8.87 -8.94 -4.01
C PRO A 59 -9.55 -10.05 -4.81
N PHE A 60 -8.87 -10.64 -5.80
CA PHE A 60 -9.43 -11.66 -6.69
C PHE A 60 -8.87 -13.06 -6.42
N ALA A 61 -7.96 -13.21 -5.47
CA ALA A 61 -7.40 -14.51 -5.11
C ALA A 61 -8.45 -15.41 -4.43
N GLU A 62 -8.40 -16.71 -4.73
CA GLU A 62 -9.21 -17.73 -4.04
C GLU A 62 -8.84 -17.84 -2.56
N ASP A 63 -7.57 -17.60 -2.23
CA ASP A 63 -7.05 -17.48 -0.87
C ASP A 63 -6.59 -16.03 -0.62
N PRO A 64 -7.34 -15.24 0.17
CA PRO A 64 -7.00 -13.85 0.51
C PRO A 64 -5.69 -13.71 1.30
N ASP A 65 -5.24 -14.78 1.96
CA ASP A 65 -4.05 -14.79 2.80
C ASP A 65 -2.80 -15.29 2.04
N ALA A 66 -2.93 -15.70 0.78
CA ALA A 66 -1.83 -16.11 -0.10
C ALA A 66 -0.88 -14.96 -0.51
N CYS A 67 -0.79 -13.92 0.34
CA CYS A 67 -0.18 -12.62 0.14
C CYS A 67 0.99 -12.59 -0.86
N VAL A 68 0.88 -11.66 -1.82
CA VAL A 68 1.81 -11.53 -2.94
C VAL A 68 2.97 -10.57 -2.60
N VAL A 69 2.78 -9.51 -1.80
CA VAL A 69 3.85 -8.53 -1.47
C VAL A 69 3.68 -7.85 -0.11
N HIS A 70 4.72 -7.87 0.72
CA HIS A 70 4.79 -7.21 2.04
C HIS A 70 5.80 -6.04 2.07
N HIS A 71 5.68 -5.19 3.10
CA HIS A 71 6.58 -4.07 3.37
C HIS A 71 6.69 -3.06 2.21
N VAL A 72 5.60 -2.91 1.46
CA VAL A 72 5.58 -2.09 0.25
C VAL A 72 5.61 -0.63 0.63
N ARG A 73 6.54 0.14 0.06
CA ARG A 73 6.62 1.58 0.29
C ARG A 73 5.60 2.32 -0.56
N ARG A 74 5.15 3.48 -0.08
CA ARG A 74 4.25 4.38 -0.83
C ARG A 74 4.74 4.68 -2.25
N ALA A 75 6.06 4.81 -2.45
CA ALA A 75 6.67 5.10 -3.75
C ALA A 75 6.54 3.95 -4.77
N SER A 76 6.24 2.73 -4.33
CA SER A 76 6.11 1.55 -5.19
C SER A 76 4.66 1.21 -5.55
N ILE A 77 3.71 2.06 -5.16
CA ILE A 77 2.28 1.88 -5.41
C ILE A 77 1.65 3.19 -5.88
N THR A 78 0.67 3.07 -6.75
CA THR A 78 -0.14 4.20 -7.22
C THR A 78 -1.61 3.89 -6.94
N ARG A 79 -2.31 4.82 -6.28
CA ARG A 79 -3.75 4.69 -6.03
C ARG A 79 -4.50 4.68 -7.36
N SER A 80 -5.39 3.69 -7.52
CA SER A 80 -6.29 3.62 -8.67
C SER A 80 -7.47 4.58 -8.47
N ALA A 81 -7.85 5.30 -9.52
CA ALA A 81 -9.05 6.15 -9.52
C ALA A 81 -10.36 5.35 -9.73
N ALA A 82 -10.27 4.03 -9.89
CA ALA A 82 -11.40 3.16 -10.21
C ALA A 82 -12.27 2.77 -8.98
N ASN A 83 -11.97 3.30 -7.79
CA ASN A 83 -12.83 3.18 -6.62
C ASN A 83 -14.00 4.19 -6.74
N THR A 84 -14.96 3.90 -7.62
CA THR A 84 -16.25 4.63 -7.73
C THR A 84 -17.42 3.69 -7.52
#